data_AF-A0A0U1D5P1-F1
#
_entry.id   AF-A0A0U1D5P1-F1
#
_cell.length_a   1.000
_cell.length_b   1.000
_cell.length_c   1.000
_cell.angle_alpha   90.00
_cell.angle_beta   90.00
_cell.angle_gamma   90.00
#
_symmetry.space_group_name_H-M   'P 1'
#
loop_
_entity.id
_entity.type
_entity.pdbx_description
1 polymer ?
#
loop_
_entity_poly.entity_id
_entity_poly.type
_entity_poly.pdbx_seq_one_letter_code
_entity_poly.pdbx_strand_id
1 'polypeptide(L)'
;MVAGLRIAARSASGGLAVNGEQHDDPVAAVDALVARIGPALDAPAVHRRDVVLVTGPWMAGVSAVAAVLTERLPEQKFVESAELGPGEVPAAVVFVVSAAAQLTPSDCALLDAAAAHTDAVVGVVSKTDVHRAWREVLAANRGSLGAHAGRYGRVPWVGAAALPDVGEPDVDELVETLSAQLADPALTRRNRLRAWEFRLKTVAERFDRDADGAGRRARVDALRDERSTALRQRREAKTERTVTLRGQIQQARVQLSHFARNRCSSVRSELQEDVAGLSRRDMPRFAAHTRDRLGEVVAEVNEGTTTHLADVAQVVGVATTLPAPEGLPTVDVPAPPLKSRRHETWLLTLLGAGFGLGVALTLSRLMSGLAARLSPALSVVAAVTCVAIGLAVTLLVINIRSLLRDRALLDRWAGDVTSSLRSVAEELVATRVLVAESVLSKAVLAQDEVENAEVSEKVSAIDRELRAYATAASRAAAARDREMPTVRAALDAVRAELGEAGTPAAGDTVSDAKKDGAAEATEKPPSRSGDADAAGASESLV
;
A
#
# COMPACT_ATOMS: atom_id res chain seq x y z
N MET A 1 -39.64 -17.21 -1.77
CA MET A 1 -40.34 -18.23 -0.95
C MET A 1 -40.51 -17.65 0.44
N VAL A 2 -41.70 -17.13 0.72
CA VAL A 2 -42.05 -16.40 1.93
C VAL A 2 -42.95 -17.31 2.77
N ALA A 3 -42.58 -17.57 4.01
CA ALA A 3 -43.39 -18.25 5.02
C ALA A 3 -43.09 -17.52 6.34
N GLY A 4 -44.04 -17.10 7.17
CA GLY A 4 -45.47 -17.32 7.24
C GLY A 4 -45.86 -16.98 8.68
N LEU A 5 -46.10 -15.69 8.94
CA LEU A 5 -46.40 -15.13 10.25
C LEU A 5 -47.84 -15.53 10.65
N ARG A 6 -48.00 -16.39 11.66
CA ARG A 6 -49.32 -16.70 12.24
C ARG A 6 -49.57 -15.80 13.45
N ILE A 7 -50.47 -14.85 13.25
CA ILE A 7 -51.14 -14.08 14.30
C ILE A 7 -52.31 -14.93 14.80
N ALA A 8 -52.31 -15.32 16.08
CA ALA A 8 -53.44 -15.96 16.73
C ALA A 8 -54.26 -14.90 17.49
N ALA A 9 -55.51 -14.73 17.08
CA ALA A 9 -56.48 -13.83 17.68
C ALA A 9 -57.00 -14.38 19.02
N ARG A 10 -57.05 -13.48 20.03
CA ARG A 10 -57.72 -13.69 21.32
C ARG A 10 -59.25 -13.75 21.11
N SER A 11 -59.88 -14.84 21.56
CA SER A 11 -61.31 -14.91 21.81
C SER A 11 -61.58 -14.62 23.28
N ALA A 12 -62.46 -13.66 23.54
CA ALA A 12 -63.02 -13.36 24.85
C ALA A 12 -64.26 -14.22 25.10
N SER A 13 -64.34 -14.84 26.28
CA SER A 13 -65.59 -15.34 26.86
C SER A 13 -65.48 -15.23 28.39
N GLY A 14 -66.51 -14.65 28.99
CA GLY A 14 -66.53 -14.20 30.37
C GLY A 14 -66.74 -15.29 31.42
N GLY A 15 -66.23 -14.98 32.62
CA GLY A 15 -66.99 -15.08 33.87
C GLY A 15 -67.08 -16.44 34.53
N LEU A 16 -66.22 -16.67 35.53
CA LEU A 16 -66.69 -17.06 36.86
C LEU A 16 -65.67 -16.60 37.89
N ALA A 17 -66.09 -15.69 38.76
CA ALA A 17 -65.31 -15.23 39.89
C ALA A 17 -65.16 -16.39 40.89
N VAL A 18 -63.94 -16.88 41.02
CA VAL A 18 -63.48 -17.63 42.18
C VAL A 18 -62.41 -16.75 42.81
N ASN A 19 -62.74 -16.17 43.96
CA ASN A 19 -61.78 -15.51 44.84
C ASN A 19 -60.74 -16.55 45.28
N GLY A 20 -59.67 -16.68 44.49
CA GLY A 20 -58.41 -17.26 44.92
C GLY A 20 -57.53 -16.13 45.40
N GLU A 21 -57.00 -16.24 46.61
CA GLU A 21 -56.00 -15.34 47.17
C GLU A 21 -54.90 -15.10 46.11
N GLN A 22 -54.82 -13.87 45.60
CA GLN A 22 -53.69 -13.42 44.79
C GLN A 22 -52.48 -13.38 45.73
N HIS A 23 -51.78 -14.51 45.87
CA HIS A 23 -50.39 -14.48 46.31
C HIS A 23 -49.64 -13.65 45.27
N ASP A 24 -49.30 -12.43 45.67
CA ASP A 24 -48.61 -11.43 44.87
C ASP A 24 -47.22 -11.99 44.52
N ASP A 25 -47.08 -12.62 43.35
CA ASP A 25 -45.83 -13.27 42.93
C ASP A 25 -44.71 -12.20 42.85
N PRO A 26 -43.70 -12.25 43.74
CA PRO A 26 -42.67 -11.23 43.81
C PRO A 26 -41.85 -11.13 42.52
N VAL A 27 -41.78 -12.21 41.73
CA VAL A 27 -41.10 -12.22 40.44
C VAL A 27 -41.91 -11.45 39.40
N ALA A 28 -43.21 -11.76 39.28
CA ALA A 28 -44.12 -11.07 38.38
C ALA A 28 -44.22 -9.56 38.69
N ALA A 29 -44.20 -9.17 39.96
CA ALA A 29 -44.22 -7.77 40.37
C ALA A 29 -42.97 -6.98 39.89
N VAL A 30 -41.78 -7.58 39.97
CA VAL A 30 -40.55 -6.97 39.46
C VAL A 30 -40.55 -6.91 37.93
N ASP A 31 -41.03 -7.96 37.27
CA ASP A 31 -41.15 -7.97 35.80
C ASP A 31 -42.13 -6.89 35.33
N ALA A 32 -43.26 -6.71 36.03
CA ALA A 32 -44.22 -5.65 35.77
C ALA A 32 -43.62 -4.25 36.00
N LEU A 33 -42.76 -4.07 37.02
CA LEU A 33 -42.05 -2.81 37.25
C LEU A 33 -41.22 -2.41 36.02
N VAL A 34 -40.39 -3.31 35.50
CA VAL A 34 -39.54 -3.03 34.34
C VAL A 34 -40.37 -2.88 33.07
N ALA A 35 -41.39 -3.71 32.87
CA ALA A 35 -42.28 -3.65 31.71
C ALA A 35 -43.06 -2.32 31.61
N ARG A 36 -43.38 -1.66 32.74
CA ARG A 36 -43.99 -0.31 32.75
C ARG A 36 -43.06 0.76 32.18
N ILE A 37 -41.75 0.61 32.35
CA ILE A 37 -40.75 1.56 31.86
C ILE A 37 -40.39 1.25 30.40
N GLY A 38 -40.19 -0.03 30.08
CA GLY A 38 -39.79 -0.50 28.77
C GLY A 38 -40.50 -1.81 28.41
N PRO A 39 -41.66 -1.78 27.75
CA PRO A 39 -42.41 -2.99 27.43
C PRO A 39 -41.72 -3.88 26.39
N ALA A 40 -40.74 -3.34 25.66
CA ALA A 40 -39.92 -4.07 24.71
C ALA A 40 -38.68 -4.73 25.34
N LEU A 41 -38.45 -4.56 26.65
CA LEU A 41 -37.33 -5.19 27.35
C LEU A 41 -37.66 -6.63 27.71
N ASP A 42 -36.93 -7.58 27.13
CA ASP A 42 -37.10 -8.99 27.46
C ASP A 42 -36.62 -9.31 28.88
N ALA A 43 -37.41 -10.12 29.58
CA ALA A 43 -37.10 -10.59 30.92
C ALA A 43 -35.79 -11.41 30.99
N PRO A 44 -35.08 -11.40 32.14
CA PRO A 44 -33.88 -12.21 32.32
C PRO A 44 -34.17 -13.71 32.14
N ALA A 45 -33.52 -14.32 31.16
CA ALA A 45 -33.60 -15.75 30.84
C ALA A 45 -32.65 -16.58 31.73
N VAL A 46 -32.77 -16.43 33.04
CA VAL A 46 -31.99 -17.20 34.03
C VAL A 46 -32.88 -18.23 34.72
N HIS A 47 -32.34 -19.43 34.94
CA HIS A 47 -33.03 -20.51 35.62
C HIS A 47 -32.54 -20.57 37.05
N ARG A 48 -33.31 -19.99 37.98
CA ARG A 48 -32.94 -20.03 39.39
C ARG A 48 -33.13 -21.43 39.94
N ARG A 49 -32.10 -21.95 40.59
CA ARG A 49 -32.13 -23.20 41.32
C ARG A 49 -32.20 -22.92 42.81
N ASP A 50 -32.93 -23.78 43.52
CA ASP A 50 -33.00 -23.77 44.98
C ASP A 50 -31.74 -24.44 45.54
N VAL A 51 -30.60 -23.79 45.31
CA VAL A 51 -29.27 -24.23 45.69
C VAL A 51 -28.46 -23.04 46.20
N VAL A 52 -27.55 -23.32 47.13
CA VAL A 52 -26.57 -22.35 47.62
C VAL A 52 -25.23 -22.63 46.95
N LEU A 53 -24.71 -21.62 46.25
CA LEU A 53 -23.37 -21.70 45.65
C LEU A 53 -22.33 -21.42 46.72
N VAL A 54 -21.43 -22.38 46.96
CA VAL A 54 -20.23 -22.17 47.77
C VAL A 54 -19.06 -21.94 46.82
N THR A 55 -18.42 -20.78 46.90
CA THR A 55 -17.34 -20.40 45.98
C THR A 55 -16.33 -19.51 46.66
N GLY A 56 -15.13 -19.41 46.08
CA GLY A 56 -14.04 -18.67 46.69
C GLY A 56 -12.72 -18.84 45.95
N PRO A 57 -11.69 -18.09 46.34
CA PRO A 57 -10.35 -18.20 45.75
C PRO A 57 -9.75 -19.60 45.92
N TRP A 58 -8.75 -19.91 45.11
CA TRP A 58 -8.06 -21.20 45.20
C TRP A 58 -7.49 -21.43 46.62
N MET A 59 -7.65 -22.66 47.13
CA MET A 59 -7.28 -23.06 48.49
C MET A 59 -8.01 -22.34 49.64
N ALA A 60 -9.11 -21.64 49.38
CA ALA A 60 -9.93 -21.03 50.43
C ALA A 60 -10.69 -22.04 51.31
N GLY A 61 -10.68 -23.33 50.99
CA GLY A 61 -11.42 -24.35 51.76
C GLY A 61 -12.91 -24.43 51.41
N VAL A 62 -13.27 -24.05 50.19
CA VAL A 62 -14.65 -24.10 49.64
C VAL A 62 -15.29 -25.47 49.85
N SER A 63 -14.61 -26.56 49.44
CA SER A 63 -15.16 -27.92 49.54
C SER A 63 -15.40 -28.38 50.97
N ALA A 64 -14.54 -27.99 51.91
CA ALA A 64 -14.73 -28.30 53.33
C ALA A 64 -15.97 -27.58 53.90
N VAL A 65 -16.14 -26.30 53.54
CA VAL A 65 -17.33 -25.53 53.94
C VAL A 65 -18.60 -26.11 53.30
N ALA A 66 -18.58 -26.46 52.02
CA ALA A 66 -19.72 -27.06 51.33
C ALA A 66 -20.13 -28.42 51.94
N ALA A 67 -19.16 -29.28 52.26
CA ALA A 67 -19.41 -30.58 52.88
C ALA A 67 -20.09 -30.43 54.25
N VAL A 68 -19.54 -29.60 55.13
CA VAL A 68 -20.11 -29.40 56.48
C VAL A 68 -21.49 -28.71 56.40
N LEU A 69 -21.68 -27.75 55.51
CA LEU A 69 -23.01 -27.13 55.32
C LEU A 69 -24.06 -28.16 54.88
N THR A 70 -23.68 -29.10 54.01
CA THR A 70 -24.57 -30.19 53.57
C THR A 70 -24.96 -31.11 54.74
N GLU A 71 -24.05 -31.37 55.68
CA GLU A 71 -24.34 -32.17 56.87
C GLU A 71 -25.24 -31.41 57.87
N ARG A 72 -25.02 -30.11 58.05
CA ARG A 72 -25.74 -29.28 59.04
C ARG A 72 -27.11 -28.79 58.56
N LEU A 73 -27.29 -28.64 57.25
CA LEU A 73 -28.52 -28.16 56.61
C LEU A 73 -28.96 -29.14 55.49
N PRO A 74 -29.43 -30.36 55.84
CA PRO A 74 -29.75 -31.39 54.85
C PRO A 74 -30.95 -31.05 53.96
N GLU A 75 -31.77 -30.09 54.36
CA GLU A 75 -32.90 -29.59 53.58
C GLU A 75 -32.46 -28.68 52.41
N GLN A 76 -31.22 -28.20 52.44
CA GLN A 76 -30.66 -27.28 51.44
C GLN A 76 -29.59 -27.97 50.60
N LYS A 77 -29.56 -27.66 49.30
CA LYS A 77 -28.54 -28.21 48.40
C LYS A 77 -27.40 -27.21 48.22
N PHE A 78 -26.19 -27.63 48.58
CA PHE A 78 -24.95 -26.88 48.38
C PHE A 78 -24.24 -27.38 47.12
N VAL A 79 -23.73 -26.46 46.31
CA VAL A 79 -23.02 -26.77 45.07
C VAL A 79 -21.79 -25.90 44.95
N GLU A 80 -20.72 -26.43 44.36
CA GLU A 80 -19.56 -25.63 43.96
C GLU A 80 -19.73 -25.06 42.55
N SER A 81 -18.86 -24.11 42.16
CA SER A 81 -18.96 -23.41 40.88
C SER A 81 -19.01 -24.33 39.65
N ALA A 82 -18.39 -25.50 39.70
CA ALA A 82 -18.34 -26.45 38.59
C ALA A 82 -19.65 -27.24 38.38
N GLU A 83 -20.56 -27.22 39.36
CA GLU A 83 -21.79 -28.00 39.37
C GLU A 83 -23.01 -27.23 38.85
N LEU A 84 -22.89 -25.90 38.67
CA LEU A 84 -23.94 -25.07 38.07
C LEU A 84 -23.84 -25.12 36.54
N GLY A 85 -24.96 -25.46 35.90
CA GLY A 85 -25.06 -25.47 34.44
C GLY A 85 -25.10 -24.05 33.85
N PRO A 86 -24.89 -23.91 32.52
CA PRO A 86 -24.99 -22.63 31.85
C PRO A 86 -26.37 -21.99 32.03
N GLY A 87 -26.41 -20.76 32.54
CA GLY A 87 -27.66 -20.02 32.77
C GLY A 87 -28.44 -20.43 34.03
N GLU A 88 -27.90 -21.36 34.82
CA GLU A 88 -28.40 -21.67 36.16
C GLU A 88 -27.83 -20.69 37.17
N VAL A 89 -28.66 -20.20 38.07
CA VAL A 89 -28.26 -19.20 39.07
C VAL A 89 -28.68 -19.66 40.47
N PRO A 90 -27.83 -19.46 41.50
CA PRO A 90 -28.12 -19.93 42.84
C PRO A 90 -29.11 -19.00 43.58
N ALA A 91 -29.74 -19.54 44.62
CA ALA A 91 -30.61 -18.77 45.52
C ALA A 91 -29.80 -17.88 46.49
N ALA A 92 -28.62 -18.34 46.91
CA ALA A 92 -27.68 -17.60 47.74
C ALA A 92 -26.23 -17.98 47.40
N VAL A 93 -25.28 -17.13 47.77
CA VAL A 93 -23.84 -17.35 47.58
C VAL A 93 -23.12 -17.31 48.94
N VAL A 94 -22.37 -18.36 49.25
CA VAL A 94 -21.42 -18.40 50.36
C VAL A 94 -20.03 -18.18 49.76
N PHE A 95 -19.46 -17.01 50.02
CA PHE A 95 -18.16 -16.62 49.49
C PHE A 95 -17.06 -16.87 50.52
N VAL A 96 -16.27 -17.92 50.30
CA VAL A 96 -15.27 -18.41 51.24
C VAL A 96 -13.90 -17.83 50.89
N VAL A 97 -13.22 -17.26 51.87
CA VAL A 97 -11.83 -16.78 51.78
C VAL A 97 -11.02 -17.31 52.95
N SER A 98 -9.76 -17.66 52.70
CA SER A 98 -8.87 -18.17 53.75
C SER A 98 -8.48 -17.06 54.72
N ALA A 99 -8.48 -17.33 56.03
CA ALA A 99 -7.91 -16.45 57.04
C ALA A 99 -6.39 -16.18 56.85
N ALA A 100 -5.72 -16.90 55.94
CA ALA A 100 -4.32 -16.71 55.62
C ALA A 100 -4.01 -15.39 54.89
N ALA A 101 -4.99 -14.79 54.19
CA ALA A 101 -4.76 -13.60 53.36
C ALA A 101 -6.01 -12.73 53.22
N GLN A 102 -5.78 -11.45 52.93
CA GLN A 102 -6.84 -10.49 52.60
C GLN A 102 -7.29 -10.64 51.14
N LEU A 103 -8.50 -10.16 50.85
CA LEU A 103 -9.07 -10.10 49.50
C LEU A 103 -8.20 -9.31 48.52
N THR A 104 -8.04 -9.86 47.32
CA THR A 104 -7.47 -9.18 46.17
C THR A 104 -8.56 -8.68 45.21
N PRO A 105 -8.24 -7.76 44.27
CA PRO A 105 -9.19 -7.35 43.23
C PRO A 105 -9.71 -8.51 42.38
N SER A 106 -8.89 -9.54 42.14
CA SER A 106 -9.29 -10.74 41.42
C SER A 106 -10.35 -11.56 42.17
N ASP A 107 -10.26 -11.60 43.51
CA ASP A 107 -11.25 -12.29 44.34
C ASP A 107 -12.60 -11.55 44.34
N CYS A 108 -12.57 -10.21 44.35
CA CYS A 108 -13.77 -9.39 44.18
C CYS A 108 -14.43 -9.63 42.82
N ALA A 109 -13.65 -9.74 41.74
CA ALA A 109 -14.17 -10.05 40.41
C ALA A 109 -14.79 -11.46 40.33
N LEU A 110 -14.22 -12.44 41.05
CA LEU A 110 -14.81 -13.76 41.19
C LEU A 110 -16.19 -13.69 41.88
N LEU A 111 -16.31 -12.90 42.95
CA LEU A 111 -17.60 -12.69 43.62
C LEU A 111 -18.61 -11.95 42.72
N ASP A 112 -18.17 -10.94 41.96
CA ASP A 112 -19.05 -10.22 41.02
C ASP A 112 -19.69 -11.19 40.02
N ALA A 113 -18.92 -12.15 39.51
CA ALA A 113 -19.41 -13.18 38.60
C ALA A 113 -20.39 -14.14 39.30
N ALA A 114 -20.05 -14.63 40.49
CA ALA A 114 -20.89 -15.58 41.24
C ALA A 114 -22.22 -14.96 41.73
N ALA A 115 -22.19 -13.68 42.13
CA ALA A 115 -23.33 -12.94 42.65
C ALA A 115 -24.00 -12.05 41.59
N ALA A 116 -23.74 -12.28 40.30
CA ALA A 116 -24.29 -11.49 39.20
C ALA A 116 -25.82 -11.42 39.22
N HIS A 117 -26.48 -12.52 39.57
CA HIS A 117 -27.95 -12.65 39.56
C HIS A 117 -28.55 -12.93 40.94
N THR A 118 -27.75 -12.79 41.99
CA THR A 118 -28.08 -13.20 43.35
C THR A 118 -27.69 -12.10 44.33
N ASP A 119 -28.62 -11.75 45.21
CA ASP A 119 -28.49 -10.68 46.19
C ASP A 119 -27.97 -11.22 47.53
N ALA A 120 -28.45 -12.39 47.95
CA ALA A 120 -27.97 -13.06 49.16
C ALA A 120 -26.52 -13.52 49.00
N VAL A 121 -25.62 -12.86 49.72
CA VAL A 121 -24.21 -13.21 49.83
C VAL A 121 -23.86 -13.27 51.32
N VAL A 122 -23.13 -14.30 51.71
CA VAL A 122 -22.51 -14.43 53.03
C VAL A 122 -21.01 -14.58 52.83
N GLY A 123 -20.22 -13.66 53.39
CA GLY A 123 -18.76 -13.75 53.39
C GLY A 123 -18.29 -14.67 54.53
N VAL A 124 -17.37 -15.58 54.23
CA VAL A 124 -16.84 -16.55 55.19
C VAL A 124 -15.33 -16.47 55.22
N VAL A 125 -14.76 -16.17 56.38
CA VAL A 125 -13.33 -16.33 56.63
C VAL A 125 -13.08 -17.74 57.19
N SER A 126 -12.51 -18.61 56.37
CA SER A 126 -12.24 -20.02 56.72
C SER A 126 -10.90 -20.21 57.43
N LYS A 127 -10.70 -21.40 58.04
CA LYS A 127 -9.45 -21.81 58.71
C LYS A 127 -9.13 -20.95 59.95
N THR A 128 -10.17 -20.56 60.68
CA THR A 128 -10.07 -19.74 61.90
C THR A 128 -9.37 -20.49 63.05
N ASP A 129 -9.34 -21.81 62.99
CA ASP A 129 -8.64 -22.72 63.90
C ASP A 129 -7.11 -22.60 63.79
N VAL A 130 -6.60 -22.37 62.57
CA VAL A 130 -5.15 -22.22 62.31
C VAL A 130 -4.68 -20.77 62.50
N HIS A 131 -5.49 -19.79 62.07
CA HIS A 131 -5.06 -18.40 61.94
C HIS A 131 -5.63 -17.51 63.06
N ARG A 132 -4.87 -17.31 64.13
CA ARG A 132 -5.31 -16.53 65.33
C ARG A 132 -5.74 -15.08 65.03
N ALA A 133 -5.20 -14.46 63.98
CA ALA A 133 -5.51 -13.08 63.57
C ALA A 133 -6.70 -12.99 62.58
N TRP A 134 -7.49 -14.05 62.40
CA TRP A 134 -8.57 -14.11 61.41
C TRP A 134 -9.60 -12.97 61.53
N ARG A 135 -9.83 -12.43 62.74
CA ARG A 135 -10.77 -11.31 62.96
C ARG A 135 -10.28 -10.01 62.29
N GLU A 136 -8.98 -9.78 62.24
CA GLU A 136 -8.38 -8.64 61.53
C GLU A 136 -8.57 -8.81 60.02
N VAL A 137 -8.35 -10.02 59.51
CA VAL A 137 -8.57 -10.37 58.10
C VAL A 137 -10.05 -10.22 57.73
N LEU A 138 -10.98 -10.64 58.58
CA LEU A 138 -12.42 -10.45 58.37
C LEU A 138 -12.78 -8.97 58.29
N ALA A 139 -12.29 -8.14 59.22
CA ALA A 139 -12.54 -6.70 59.21
C ALA A 139 -11.96 -6.04 57.94
N ALA A 140 -10.74 -6.41 57.55
CA ALA A 140 -10.11 -5.93 56.33
C ALA A 140 -10.90 -6.34 55.07
N ASN A 141 -11.31 -7.60 54.97
CA ASN A 141 -12.09 -8.12 53.84
C ASN A 141 -13.45 -7.44 53.72
N ARG A 142 -14.14 -7.21 54.84
CA ARG A 142 -15.40 -6.45 54.86
C ARG A 142 -15.20 -5.02 54.34
N GLY A 143 -14.12 -4.36 54.76
CA GLY A 143 -13.76 -3.02 54.29
C GLY A 143 -13.43 -2.98 52.79
N SER A 144 -12.55 -3.87 52.34
CA SER A 144 -12.14 -4.00 50.93
C SER A 144 -13.33 -4.30 50.02
N LEU A 145 -14.21 -5.21 50.42
CA LEU A 145 -15.37 -5.59 49.60
C LEU A 145 -16.43 -4.47 49.56
N GLY A 146 -16.67 -3.79 50.68
CA GLY A 146 -17.55 -2.62 50.71
C GLY A 146 -17.03 -1.45 49.88
N ALA A 147 -15.70 -1.28 49.81
CA ALA A 147 -15.07 -0.28 48.93
C ALA A 147 -15.12 -0.67 47.45
N HIS A 148 -15.09 -1.97 47.13
CA HIS A 148 -15.19 -2.47 45.76
C HIS A 148 -16.54 -2.18 45.11
N ALA A 149 -17.64 -2.48 45.82
CA ALA A 149 -18.99 -2.13 45.36
C ALA A 149 -19.95 -1.90 46.54
N GLY A 150 -20.76 -0.84 46.45
CA GLY A 150 -21.73 -0.48 47.50
C GLY A 150 -22.68 -1.61 47.89
N ARG A 151 -23.04 -2.48 46.94
CA ARG A 151 -23.88 -3.67 47.16
C ARG A 151 -23.32 -4.62 48.22
N TYR A 152 -22.00 -4.65 48.39
CA TYR A 152 -21.33 -5.53 49.33
C TYR A 152 -21.10 -4.91 50.70
N GLY A 153 -21.37 -3.61 50.88
CA GLY A 153 -21.19 -2.93 52.16
C GLY A 153 -22.05 -3.47 53.30
N ARG A 154 -23.12 -4.22 52.98
CA ARG A 154 -24.06 -4.82 53.94
C ARG A 154 -23.97 -6.34 54.03
N VAL A 155 -23.02 -6.97 53.33
CA VAL A 155 -22.84 -8.43 53.36
C VAL A 155 -22.40 -8.86 54.76
N PRO A 156 -23.09 -9.82 55.41
CA PRO A 156 -22.63 -10.38 56.67
C PRO A 156 -21.34 -11.19 56.43
N TRP A 157 -20.44 -11.11 57.41
CA TRP A 157 -19.16 -11.79 57.40
C TRP A 157 -18.99 -12.58 58.68
N VAL A 158 -18.71 -13.88 58.55
CA VAL A 158 -18.56 -14.82 59.67
C VAL A 158 -17.22 -15.55 59.58
N GLY A 159 -16.71 -16.01 60.72
CA GLY A 159 -15.58 -16.94 60.77
C GLY A 159 -16.07 -18.39 60.72
N ALA A 160 -15.30 -19.29 60.09
CA ALA A 160 -15.63 -20.71 60.08
C ALA A 160 -14.38 -21.62 60.13
N ALA A 161 -14.45 -22.67 60.94
CA ALA A 161 -13.51 -23.79 60.91
C ALA A 161 -14.27 -25.04 60.46
N ALA A 162 -14.38 -25.24 59.13
CA ALA A 162 -15.16 -26.34 58.57
C ALA A 162 -14.47 -27.71 58.68
N LEU A 163 -13.13 -27.76 58.70
CA LEU A 163 -12.40 -29.01 58.83
C LEU A 163 -11.14 -28.77 59.69
N PRO A 164 -11.30 -28.55 61.01
CA PRO A 164 -10.17 -28.29 61.88
C PRO A 164 -9.33 -29.56 62.08
N ASP A 165 -8.02 -29.41 62.21
CA ASP A 165 -7.11 -30.54 62.52
C ASP A 165 -7.37 -31.10 63.93
N VAL A 166 -7.88 -30.27 64.83
CA VAL A 166 -8.20 -30.61 66.23
C VAL A 166 -9.52 -29.95 66.63
N GLY A 167 -10.48 -30.77 67.09
CA GLY A 167 -11.78 -30.32 67.58
C GLY A 167 -12.93 -30.63 66.62
N GLU A 168 -14.13 -30.18 66.98
CA GLU A 168 -15.31 -30.26 66.13
C GLU A 168 -15.39 -29.06 65.17
N PRO A 169 -16.02 -29.19 63.99
CA PRO A 169 -16.23 -28.05 63.09
C PRO A 169 -16.99 -26.90 63.77
N ASP A 170 -16.45 -25.69 63.69
CA ASP A 170 -17.07 -24.46 64.19
C ASP A 170 -17.67 -23.68 63.01
N VAL A 171 -18.97 -23.88 62.77
CA VAL A 171 -19.73 -23.30 61.65
C VAL A 171 -21.10 -22.78 62.06
N ASP A 172 -21.41 -22.73 63.36
CA ASP A 172 -22.76 -22.45 63.83
C ASP A 172 -23.22 -21.03 63.45
N GLU A 173 -22.34 -20.03 63.57
CA GLU A 173 -22.61 -18.66 63.13
C GLU A 173 -22.90 -18.56 61.62
N LEU A 174 -22.21 -19.38 60.81
CA LEU A 174 -22.45 -19.47 59.37
C LEU A 174 -23.80 -20.11 59.06
N VAL A 175 -24.13 -21.22 59.73
CA VAL A 175 -25.41 -21.92 59.57
C VAL A 175 -26.58 -21.01 59.96
N GLU A 176 -26.47 -20.30 61.09
CA GLU A 176 -27.48 -19.34 61.55
C GLU A 176 -27.64 -18.18 60.55
N THR A 177 -26.53 -17.55 60.14
CA THR A 177 -26.54 -16.42 59.21
C THR A 177 -27.14 -16.80 57.85
N LEU A 178 -26.74 -17.95 57.31
CA LEU A 178 -27.26 -18.43 56.03
C LEU A 178 -28.74 -18.79 56.13
N SER A 179 -29.15 -19.50 57.18
CA SER A 179 -30.56 -19.87 57.39
C SER A 179 -31.45 -18.64 57.51
N ALA A 180 -30.99 -17.60 58.22
CA ALA A 180 -31.69 -16.33 58.33
C ALA A 180 -31.84 -15.62 56.98
N GLN A 181 -30.81 -15.64 56.12
CA GLN A 181 -30.92 -15.06 54.77
C GLN A 181 -31.87 -15.86 53.87
N LEU A 182 -31.80 -17.19 53.91
CA LEU A 182 -32.67 -18.06 53.09
C LEU A 182 -34.14 -17.98 53.51
N ALA A 183 -34.41 -17.74 54.80
CA ALA A 183 -35.75 -17.58 55.33
C ALA A 183 -36.37 -16.19 55.07
N ASP A 184 -35.62 -15.23 54.54
CA ASP A 184 -36.14 -13.88 54.24
C ASP A 184 -37.13 -13.92 53.06
N PRO A 185 -38.42 -13.59 53.27
CA PRO A 185 -39.43 -13.63 52.21
C PRO A 185 -39.14 -12.65 51.06
N ALA A 186 -38.34 -11.61 51.29
CA ALA A 186 -37.96 -10.66 50.25
C ALA A 186 -36.80 -11.15 49.36
N LEU A 187 -36.14 -12.28 49.70
CA LEU A 187 -35.00 -12.81 48.96
C LEU A 187 -35.32 -13.06 47.48
N THR A 188 -36.44 -13.73 47.20
CA THR A 188 -36.88 -14.02 45.83
C THR A 188 -37.02 -12.75 44.99
N ARG A 189 -37.59 -11.70 45.58
CA ARG A 189 -37.75 -10.38 44.96
C ARG A 189 -36.41 -9.72 44.68
N ARG A 190 -35.51 -9.63 45.67
CA ARG A 190 -34.18 -9.01 45.52
C ARG A 190 -33.33 -9.75 44.50
N ASN A 191 -33.35 -11.09 44.53
CA ASN A 191 -32.68 -11.91 43.54
C ASN A 191 -33.25 -11.66 42.12
N ARG A 192 -34.57 -11.44 41.97
CA ARG A 192 -35.14 -11.07 40.67
C ARG A 192 -34.68 -9.68 40.20
N LEU A 193 -34.63 -8.70 41.11
CA LEU A 193 -34.08 -7.37 40.81
C LEU A 193 -32.61 -7.45 40.37
N ARG A 194 -31.77 -8.27 41.01
CA ARG A 194 -30.37 -8.49 40.57
C ARG A 194 -30.27 -9.08 39.18
N ALA A 195 -31.12 -10.07 38.86
CA ALA A 195 -31.16 -10.63 37.52
C ALA A 195 -31.50 -9.57 36.46
N TRP A 196 -32.42 -8.65 36.78
CA TRP A 196 -32.73 -7.49 35.93
C TRP A 196 -31.59 -6.48 35.86
N GLU A 197 -30.96 -6.12 36.98
CA GLU A 197 -29.83 -5.19 37.00
C GLU A 197 -28.71 -5.67 36.08
N PHE A 198 -28.32 -6.94 36.21
CA PHE A 198 -27.31 -7.55 35.36
C PHE A 198 -27.73 -7.52 33.88
N ARG A 199 -28.96 -7.96 33.57
CA ARG A 199 -29.48 -7.96 32.19
C ARG A 199 -29.43 -6.57 31.57
N LEU A 200 -29.88 -5.54 32.29
CA LEU A 200 -29.93 -4.16 31.81
C LEU A 200 -28.52 -3.59 31.59
N LYS A 201 -27.57 -3.86 32.50
CA LYS A 201 -26.15 -3.53 32.29
C LYS A 201 -25.60 -4.20 31.03
N THR A 202 -25.83 -5.51 30.85
CA THR A 202 -25.38 -6.23 29.65
C THR A 202 -25.99 -5.65 28.36
N VAL A 203 -27.26 -5.26 28.39
CA VAL A 203 -27.92 -4.62 27.24
C VAL A 203 -27.31 -3.25 26.96
N ALA A 204 -27.06 -2.44 27.99
CA ALA A 204 -26.42 -1.12 27.84
C ALA A 204 -25.01 -1.26 27.24
N GLU A 205 -24.16 -2.12 27.81
CA GLU A 205 -22.83 -2.40 27.31
C GLU A 205 -22.84 -2.91 25.87
N ARG A 206 -23.83 -3.71 25.49
CA ARG A 206 -24.00 -4.15 24.10
C ARG A 206 -24.27 -2.96 23.17
N PHE A 207 -25.18 -2.07 23.53
CA PHE A 207 -25.45 -0.87 22.71
C PHE A 207 -24.23 0.02 22.57
N ASP A 208 -23.47 0.24 23.66
CA ASP A 208 -22.25 1.04 23.61
C ASP A 208 -21.17 0.34 22.76
N ARG A 209 -20.96 -0.98 22.90
CA ARG A 209 -20.02 -1.76 22.07
C ARG A 209 -20.41 -1.75 20.59
N ASP A 210 -21.69 -1.90 20.29
CA ASP A 210 -22.23 -1.88 18.92
C ASP A 210 -22.10 -0.47 18.31
N ALA A 211 -22.20 0.60 19.10
CA ALA A 211 -21.98 1.97 18.66
C ALA A 211 -20.49 2.28 18.44
N ASP A 212 -19.62 1.89 19.39
CA ASP A 212 -18.18 2.07 19.32
C ASP A 212 -17.57 1.33 18.12
N GLY A 213 -18.01 0.09 17.90
CA GLY A 213 -17.64 -0.70 16.73
C GLY A 213 -16.12 -0.84 16.55
N ALA A 214 -15.35 -1.10 17.61
CA ALA A 214 -13.88 -1.21 17.56
C ALA A 214 -13.38 -2.12 16.42
N GLY A 215 -14.00 -3.28 16.21
CA GLY A 215 -13.67 -4.17 15.09
C GLY A 215 -14.00 -3.57 13.70
N ARG A 216 -15.08 -2.79 13.58
CA ARG A 216 -15.39 -2.04 12.34
C ARG A 216 -14.36 -0.94 12.10
N ARG A 217 -13.93 -0.22 13.14
CA ARG A 217 -12.92 0.86 13.01
C ARG A 217 -11.62 0.32 12.42
N ALA A 218 -11.10 -0.78 12.97
CA ALA A 218 -9.91 -1.44 12.45
C ALA A 218 -10.06 -1.84 10.97
N ARG A 219 -11.21 -2.37 10.56
CA ARG A 219 -11.48 -2.72 9.17
C ARG A 219 -11.59 -1.50 8.25
N VAL A 220 -12.23 -0.42 8.70
CA VAL A 220 -12.34 0.84 7.95
C VAL A 220 -10.97 1.46 7.71
N ASP A 221 -10.09 1.43 8.70
CA ASP A 221 -8.73 1.95 8.56
C ASP A 221 -7.90 1.09 7.60
N ALA A 222 -7.99 -0.24 7.70
CA ALA A 222 -7.38 -1.15 6.72
C ALA A 222 -7.85 -0.88 5.27
N LEU A 223 -9.14 -0.62 5.06
CA LEU A 223 -9.69 -0.26 3.74
C LEU A 223 -9.18 1.09 3.23
N ARG A 224 -9.00 2.08 4.12
CA ARG A 224 -8.41 3.38 3.76
C ARG A 224 -6.96 3.24 3.35
N ASP A 225 -6.21 2.40 4.07
CA ASP A 225 -4.81 2.11 3.77
C ASP A 225 -4.69 1.39 2.42
N GLU A 226 -5.53 0.37 2.18
CA GLU A 226 -5.62 -0.34 0.90
C GLU A 226 -5.91 0.63 -0.27
N ARG A 227 -6.92 1.49 -0.10
CA ARG A 227 -7.26 2.54 -1.09
C ARG A 227 -6.09 3.48 -1.36
N SER A 228 -5.44 3.96 -0.29
CA SER A 228 -4.31 4.88 -0.42
C SER A 228 -3.12 4.24 -1.13
N THR A 229 -2.88 2.96 -0.84
CA THR A 229 -1.81 2.15 -1.43
C THR A 229 -2.06 1.91 -2.91
N ALA A 230 -3.28 1.50 -3.28
CA ALA A 230 -3.65 1.30 -4.68
C ALA A 230 -3.47 2.58 -5.52
N LEU A 231 -3.89 3.74 -5.00
CA LEU A 231 -3.74 5.03 -5.68
C LEU A 231 -2.28 5.51 -5.73
N ARG A 232 -1.46 5.14 -4.74
CA ARG A 232 -0.03 5.47 -4.71
C ARG A 232 0.73 4.63 -5.73
N GLN A 233 0.58 3.31 -5.67
CA GLN A 233 1.20 2.37 -6.62
C GLN A 233 0.83 2.71 -8.06
N ARG A 234 -0.42 3.13 -8.32
CA ARG A 234 -0.83 3.57 -9.66
C ARG A 234 -0.09 4.81 -10.14
N ARG A 235 0.11 5.80 -9.26
CA ARG A 235 0.85 7.04 -9.60
C ARG A 235 2.33 6.77 -9.82
N GLU A 236 2.92 5.91 -9.01
CA GLU A 236 4.31 5.48 -9.14
C GLU A 236 4.52 4.73 -10.45
N ALA A 237 3.71 3.70 -10.74
CA ALA A 237 3.80 2.93 -11.98
C ALA A 237 3.62 3.80 -13.24
N LYS A 238 2.67 4.74 -13.24
CA LYS A 238 2.48 5.68 -14.35
C LYS A 238 3.72 6.56 -14.57
N THR A 239 4.31 7.05 -13.48
CA THR A 239 5.50 7.91 -13.53
C THR A 239 6.71 7.12 -14.02
N GLU A 240 6.93 5.93 -13.47
CA GLU A 240 8.02 5.02 -13.85
C GLU A 240 7.96 4.67 -15.34
N ARG A 241 6.78 4.31 -15.87
CA ARG A 241 6.63 4.01 -17.30
C ARG A 241 6.90 5.22 -18.19
N THR A 242 6.43 6.40 -17.81
CA THR A 242 6.67 7.63 -18.58
C THR A 242 8.16 7.98 -18.61
N VAL A 243 8.84 7.84 -17.47
CA VAL A 243 10.29 8.07 -17.34
C VAL A 243 11.07 7.05 -18.17
N THR A 244 10.71 5.76 -18.08
CA THR A 244 11.33 4.68 -18.85
C THR A 244 11.16 4.90 -20.35
N LEU A 245 9.95 5.20 -20.83
CA LEU A 245 9.69 5.50 -22.23
C LEU A 245 10.57 6.66 -22.72
N ARG A 246 10.57 7.79 -21.99
CA ARG A 246 11.38 8.95 -22.37
C ARG A 246 12.87 8.62 -22.38
N GLY A 247 13.36 7.89 -21.38
CA GLY A 247 14.75 7.45 -21.30
C GLY A 247 15.16 6.59 -22.50
N GLN A 248 14.35 5.59 -22.85
CA GLN A 248 14.61 4.70 -23.99
C GLN A 248 14.58 5.46 -25.33
N ILE A 249 13.64 6.38 -25.54
CA ILE A 249 13.57 7.19 -26.76
C ILE A 249 14.81 8.09 -26.90
N GLN A 250 15.24 8.77 -25.83
CA GLN A 250 16.43 9.62 -25.89
C GLN A 250 17.70 8.79 -26.13
N GLN A 251 17.82 7.64 -25.48
CA GLN A 251 18.94 6.73 -25.71
C GLN A 251 18.96 6.22 -27.16
N ALA A 252 17.82 5.78 -27.69
CA ALA A 252 17.68 5.32 -29.07
C ALA A 252 18.05 6.42 -30.06
N ARG A 253 17.61 7.66 -29.84
CA ARG A 253 17.97 8.82 -30.68
C ARG A 253 19.49 9.01 -30.79
N VAL A 254 20.20 8.94 -29.67
CA VAL A 254 21.66 9.09 -29.62
C VAL A 254 22.35 7.91 -30.32
N GLN A 255 21.95 6.68 -30.01
CA GLN A 255 22.55 5.46 -30.57
C GLN A 255 22.34 5.38 -32.09
N LEU A 256 21.13 5.68 -32.56
CA LEU A 256 20.79 5.66 -33.99
C LEU A 256 21.49 6.77 -34.78
N SER A 257 21.61 7.98 -34.20
CA SER A 257 22.37 9.07 -34.83
C SER A 257 23.85 8.72 -34.97
N HIS A 258 24.44 8.10 -33.93
CA HIS A 258 25.81 7.61 -33.96
C HIS A 258 25.98 6.48 -34.99
N PHE A 259 25.05 5.53 -35.03
CA PHE A 259 25.03 4.45 -36.03
C PHE A 259 25.01 5.00 -37.46
N ALA A 260 24.10 5.93 -37.79
CA ALA A 260 24.02 6.55 -39.11
C ALA A 260 25.33 7.28 -39.48
N ARG A 261 25.92 8.03 -38.55
CA ARG A 261 27.20 8.72 -38.76
C ARG A 261 28.35 7.74 -39.02
N ASN A 262 28.41 6.63 -38.29
CA ASN A 262 29.45 5.62 -38.47
C ASN A 262 29.32 4.90 -39.81
N ARG A 263 28.10 4.58 -40.26
CA ARG A 263 27.87 4.03 -41.61
C ARG A 263 28.30 5.02 -42.68
N CYS A 264 27.94 6.30 -42.56
CA CYS A 264 28.38 7.34 -43.50
C CYS A 264 29.91 7.50 -43.52
N SER A 265 30.56 7.47 -42.36
CA SER A 265 32.02 7.56 -42.25
C SER A 265 32.71 6.32 -42.84
N SER A 266 32.15 5.13 -42.62
CA SER A 266 32.67 3.88 -43.20
C SER A 266 32.65 3.93 -44.72
N VAL A 267 31.52 4.36 -45.30
CA VAL A 267 31.34 4.48 -46.75
C VAL A 267 32.24 5.57 -47.33
N ARG A 268 32.46 6.66 -46.60
CA ARG A 268 33.45 7.67 -46.98
C ARG A 268 34.84 7.05 -47.10
N SER A 269 35.29 6.30 -46.11
CA SER A 269 36.61 5.64 -46.17
C SER A 269 36.70 4.64 -47.32
N GLU A 270 35.65 3.83 -47.53
CA GLU A 270 35.52 2.88 -48.65
C GLU A 270 35.67 3.61 -50.00
N LEU A 271 34.89 4.67 -50.23
CA LEU A 271 34.95 5.45 -51.47
C LEU A 271 36.31 6.15 -51.66
N GLN A 272 36.97 6.60 -50.60
CA GLN A 272 38.30 7.23 -50.69
C GLN A 272 39.39 6.20 -51.05
N GLU A 273 39.30 5.00 -50.51
CA GLU A 273 40.17 3.88 -50.87
C GLU A 273 39.98 3.47 -52.33
N ASP A 274 38.72 3.37 -52.78
CA ASP A 274 38.38 3.11 -54.18
C ASP A 274 38.99 4.17 -55.11
N VAL A 275 38.84 5.47 -54.78
CA VAL A 275 39.40 6.57 -55.57
C VAL A 275 40.92 6.49 -55.67
N ALA A 276 41.62 6.06 -54.62
CA ALA A 276 43.07 5.88 -54.63
C ALA A 276 43.51 4.77 -55.61
N GLY A 277 42.69 3.72 -55.77
CA GLY A 277 42.91 2.59 -56.68
C GLY A 277 42.46 2.82 -58.13
N LEU A 278 41.62 3.83 -58.40
CA LEU A 278 40.94 4.00 -59.70
C LEU A 278 41.88 4.14 -60.90
N SER A 279 41.58 3.38 -61.97
CA SER A 279 42.18 3.56 -63.30
C SER A 279 41.41 4.60 -64.12
N ARG A 280 42.07 5.23 -65.10
CA ARG A 280 41.45 6.21 -66.00
C ARG A 280 40.24 5.68 -66.79
N ARG A 281 40.17 4.37 -67.04
CA ARG A 281 39.07 3.76 -67.81
C ARG A 281 37.82 3.54 -66.95
N ASP A 282 37.98 3.38 -65.63
CA ASP A 282 36.90 3.03 -64.71
C ASP A 282 36.20 4.25 -64.08
N MET A 283 36.75 5.44 -64.32
CA MET A 283 36.26 6.72 -63.80
C MET A 283 34.74 6.99 -64.00
N PRO A 284 34.15 6.71 -65.18
CA PRO A 284 32.70 6.88 -65.37
C PRO A 284 31.86 5.86 -64.61
N ARG A 285 32.38 4.65 -64.38
CA ARG A 285 31.69 3.58 -63.64
C ARG A 285 31.64 3.89 -62.15
N PHE A 286 32.69 4.52 -61.61
CA PHE A 286 32.75 4.94 -60.21
C PHE A 286 31.53 5.78 -59.81
N ALA A 287 31.15 6.77 -60.62
CA ALA A 287 30.01 7.63 -60.29
C ALA A 287 28.66 6.89 -60.24
N ALA A 288 28.48 5.83 -61.04
CA ALA A 288 27.29 4.97 -60.98
C ALA A 288 27.33 4.10 -59.71
N HIS A 289 28.47 3.45 -59.46
CA HIS A 289 28.69 2.62 -58.27
C HIS A 289 28.46 3.40 -56.96
N THR A 290 28.97 4.64 -56.87
CA THR A 290 28.75 5.50 -55.70
C THR A 290 27.27 5.77 -55.47
N ARG A 291 26.46 6.04 -56.51
CA ARG A 291 25.02 6.27 -56.33
C ARG A 291 24.28 5.03 -55.82
N ASP A 292 24.59 3.86 -56.39
CA ASP A 292 23.99 2.60 -55.96
C ASP A 292 24.35 2.31 -54.49
N ARG A 293 25.63 2.47 -54.13
CA ARG A 293 26.13 2.26 -52.77
C ARG A 293 25.51 3.23 -51.76
N LEU A 294 25.28 4.48 -52.14
CA LEU A 294 24.56 5.44 -51.31
C LEU A 294 23.13 4.98 -51.02
N GLY A 295 22.42 4.47 -52.01
CA GLY A 295 21.07 3.91 -51.85
C GLY A 295 21.04 2.70 -50.91
N GLU A 296 22.02 1.80 -51.02
CA GLU A 296 22.19 0.67 -50.11
C GLU A 296 22.38 1.14 -48.66
N VAL A 297 23.20 2.16 -48.43
CA VAL A 297 23.44 2.67 -47.07
C VAL A 297 22.19 3.30 -46.46
N VAL A 298 21.40 4.02 -47.26
CA VAL A 298 20.09 4.54 -46.79
C VAL A 298 19.16 3.38 -46.40
N ALA A 299 19.14 2.29 -47.17
CA ALA A 299 18.35 1.10 -46.84
C ALA A 299 18.86 0.40 -45.56
N GLU A 300 20.18 0.19 -45.43
CA GLU A 300 20.83 -0.37 -44.24
C GLU A 300 20.51 0.47 -42.97
N VAL A 301 20.59 1.80 -43.08
CA VAL A 301 20.29 2.70 -41.97
C VAL A 301 18.81 2.62 -41.57
N ASN A 302 17.91 2.56 -42.54
CA ASN A 302 16.48 2.43 -42.27
C ASN A 302 16.13 1.07 -41.64
N GLU A 303 16.71 -0.02 -42.12
CA GLU A 303 16.53 -1.35 -41.56
C GLU A 303 17.05 -1.43 -40.13
N GLY A 304 18.29 -1.00 -39.89
CA GLY A 304 18.88 -0.94 -38.54
C GLY A 304 18.08 -0.06 -37.59
N THR A 305 17.56 1.07 -38.07
CA THR A 305 16.67 1.95 -37.29
C THR A 305 15.36 1.26 -36.94
N THR A 306 14.76 0.54 -37.89
CA THR A 306 13.49 -0.16 -37.69
C THR A 306 13.65 -1.29 -36.68
N THR A 307 14.70 -2.09 -36.79
CA THR A 307 15.01 -3.17 -35.85
C THR A 307 15.24 -2.64 -34.44
N HIS A 308 16.07 -1.60 -34.28
CA HIS A 308 16.36 -1.05 -32.97
C HIS A 308 15.13 -0.42 -32.30
N LEU A 309 14.27 0.26 -33.07
CA LEU A 309 13.02 0.83 -32.54
C LEU A 309 12.00 -0.26 -32.17
N ALA A 310 12.03 -1.43 -32.83
CA ALA A 310 11.24 -2.59 -32.42
C ALA A 310 11.74 -3.18 -31.09
N ASP A 311 13.06 -3.23 -30.88
CA ASP A 311 13.64 -3.65 -29.60
C ASP A 311 13.23 -2.69 -28.46
N VAL A 312 13.21 -1.38 -28.71
CA VAL A 312 12.73 -0.37 -27.75
C VAL A 312 11.26 -0.59 -27.40
N ALA A 313 10.41 -0.90 -28.39
CA ALA A 313 9.01 -1.23 -28.14
C ALA A 313 8.85 -2.43 -27.20
N GLN A 314 9.68 -3.46 -27.39
CA GLN A 314 9.70 -4.65 -26.54
C GLN A 314 10.15 -4.32 -25.10
N VAL A 315 11.19 -3.50 -24.93
CA VAL A 315 11.69 -3.08 -23.60
C VAL A 315 10.65 -2.27 -22.84
N VAL A 316 9.91 -1.40 -23.52
CA VAL A 316 8.81 -0.63 -22.92
C VAL A 316 7.56 -1.50 -22.67
N GLY A 317 7.56 -2.75 -23.14
CA GLY A 317 6.49 -3.73 -22.89
C GLY A 317 5.26 -3.54 -23.78
N VAL A 318 5.43 -2.87 -24.93
CA VAL A 318 4.33 -2.51 -25.82
C VAL A 318 4.41 -3.30 -27.12
N ALA A 319 3.36 -4.06 -27.42
CA ALA A 319 3.22 -4.72 -28.71
C ALA A 319 2.68 -3.71 -29.74
N THR A 320 3.57 -3.01 -30.45
CA THR A 320 3.16 -2.12 -31.54
C THR A 320 4.13 -2.18 -32.71
N THR A 321 3.59 -2.25 -33.92
CA THR A 321 4.33 -2.19 -35.17
C THR A 321 4.50 -0.74 -35.62
N LEU A 322 5.74 -0.31 -35.88
CA LEU A 322 5.98 0.99 -36.50
C LEU A 322 5.43 0.98 -37.94
N PRO A 323 4.77 2.06 -38.39
CA PRO A 323 4.41 2.20 -39.79
C PRO A 323 5.67 2.20 -40.67
N ALA A 324 5.57 1.54 -41.82
CA ALA A 324 6.61 1.56 -42.83
C ALA A 324 6.75 2.97 -43.43
N PRO A 325 7.97 3.41 -43.80
CA PRO A 325 8.14 4.68 -44.50
C PRO A 325 7.44 4.63 -45.88
N GLU A 326 6.80 5.73 -46.28
CA GLU A 326 6.13 5.86 -47.59
C GLU A 326 7.10 5.75 -48.78
N GLY A 327 8.39 6.00 -48.54
CA GLY A 327 9.50 5.78 -49.48
C GLY A 327 10.84 6.09 -48.81
N LEU A 328 11.93 5.50 -49.32
CA LEU A 328 13.29 5.84 -48.86
C LEU A 328 13.74 7.14 -49.55
N PRO A 329 14.36 8.08 -48.81
CA PRO A 329 14.84 9.33 -49.39
C PRO A 329 16.00 9.07 -50.34
N THR A 330 15.97 9.74 -51.49
CA THR A 330 17.05 9.67 -52.48
C THR A 330 18.08 10.76 -52.20
N VAL A 331 19.37 10.40 -52.24
CA VAL A 331 20.44 11.39 -52.12
C VAL A 331 20.60 12.15 -53.43
N ASP A 332 20.50 13.48 -53.39
CA ASP A 332 20.78 14.31 -54.56
C ASP A 332 22.30 14.36 -54.80
N VAL A 333 22.73 13.82 -55.95
CA VAL A 333 24.14 13.62 -56.27
C VAL A 333 24.48 14.40 -57.54
N PRO A 334 25.23 15.53 -57.44
CA PRO A 334 25.67 16.28 -58.61
C PRO A 334 26.65 15.43 -59.45
N ALA A 335 26.70 15.66 -60.76
CA ALA A 335 27.64 14.94 -61.63
C ALA A 335 29.10 15.35 -61.37
N PRO A 336 30.08 14.42 -61.40
CA PRO A 336 31.47 14.74 -61.13
C PRO A 336 32.05 15.70 -62.19
N PRO A 337 32.82 16.73 -61.80
CA PRO A 337 33.27 17.80 -62.69
C PRO A 337 34.50 17.40 -63.56
N LEU A 338 34.37 16.36 -64.37
CA LEU A 338 35.50 15.83 -65.18
C LEU A 338 35.70 16.50 -66.56
N LYS A 339 34.93 17.55 -66.90
CA LYS A 339 34.73 18.00 -68.30
C LYS A 339 35.59 19.16 -68.83
N SER A 340 36.47 19.82 -68.08
CA SER A 340 37.24 20.98 -68.58
C SER A 340 38.66 20.63 -69.06
N ARG A 341 38.80 19.77 -70.08
CA ARG A 341 40.13 19.24 -70.48
C ARG A 341 40.88 20.01 -71.58
N ARG A 342 40.21 20.75 -72.47
CA ARG A 342 40.86 21.19 -73.74
C ARG A 342 41.91 22.29 -73.60
N HIS A 343 41.62 23.36 -72.86
CA HIS A 343 42.56 24.50 -72.73
C HIS A 343 43.74 24.19 -71.80
N GLU A 344 43.50 23.39 -70.76
CA GLU A 344 44.53 23.01 -69.79
C GLU A 344 45.50 21.94 -70.32
N THR A 345 45.00 20.98 -71.11
CA THR A 345 45.87 20.00 -71.78
C THR A 345 46.79 20.69 -72.78
N TRP A 346 46.33 21.75 -73.44
CA TRP A 346 47.14 22.53 -74.40
C TRP A 346 48.25 23.33 -73.72
N LEU A 347 47.98 23.97 -72.57
CA LEU A 347 49.00 24.66 -71.79
C LEU A 347 50.03 23.69 -71.16
N LEU A 348 49.57 22.52 -70.69
CA LEU A 348 50.46 21.48 -70.15
C LEU A 348 51.30 20.79 -71.24
N THR A 349 50.80 20.66 -72.47
CA THR A 349 51.59 20.13 -73.59
C THR A 349 52.64 21.13 -74.05
N LEU A 350 52.35 22.44 -74.08
CA LEU A 350 53.34 23.50 -74.33
C LEU A 350 54.44 23.53 -73.26
N LEU A 351 54.08 23.45 -71.98
CA LEU A 351 55.04 23.44 -70.86
C LEU A 351 55.85 22.13 -70.81
N GLY A 352 55.19 20.99 -71.05
CA GLY A 352 55.81 19.67 -71.10
C GLY A 352 56.78 19.52 -72.27
N ALA A 353 56.47 20.09 -73.43
CA ALA A 353 57.37 20.12 -74.59
C ALA A 353 58.69 20.82 -74.25
N GLY A 354 58.65 21.95 -73.54
CA GLY A 354 59.86 22.66 -73.08
C GLY A 354 60.72 21.86 -72.09
N PHE A 355 60.09 21.14 -71.15
CA PHE A 355 60.80 20.28 -70.20
C PHE A 355 61.39 19.02 -70.87
N GLY A 356 60.64 18.38 -71.77
CA GLY A 356 61.11 17.21 -72.54
C GLY A 356 62.27 17.55 -73.46
N LEU A 357 62.25 18.75 -74.06
CA LEU A 357 63.36 19.28 -74.82
C LEU A 357 64.60 19.49 -73.93
N GLY A 358 64.44 20.04 -72.72
CA GLY A 358 65.53 20.22 -71.75
C GLY A 358 66.17 18.90 -71.30
N VAL A 359 65.37 17.87 -71.00
CA VAL A 359 65.85 16.52 -70.64
C VAL A 359 66.53 15.83 -71.83
N ALA A 360 66.00 15.97 -73.04
CA ALA A 360 66.64 15.46 -74.24
C ALA A 360 68.02 16.11 -74.46
N LEU A 361 68.15 17.42 -74.21
CA LEU A 361 69.42 18.15 -74.33
C LEU A 361 70.44 17.78 -73.24
N THR A 362 70.01 17.49 -72.00
CA THR A 362 70.91 17.05 -70.92
C THR A 362 71.37 15.61 -71.11
N LEU A 363 70.48 14.69 -71.52
CA LEU A 363 70.85 13.32 -71.91
C LEU A 363 71.76 13.33 -73.14
N SER A 364 71.45 14.18 -74.13
CA SER A 364 72.29 14.36 -75.32
C SER A 364 73.70 14.86 -74.97
N ARG A 365 73.86 15.69 -73.92
CA ARG A 365 75.17 16.14 -73.42
C ARG A 365 75.94 15.06 -72.67
N LEU A 366 75.27 14.27 -71.83
CA LEU A 366 75.87 13.12 -71.13
C LEU A 366 76.33 12.03 -72.12
N MET A 367 75.51 11.76 -73.13
CA MET A 367 75.86 10.84 -74.22
C MET A 367 76.94 11.43 -75.13
N SER A 368 77.03 12.76 -75.30
CA SER A 368 78.11 13.42 -76.04
C SER A 368 79.49 13.17 -75.42
N GLY A 369 79.57 12.90 -74.10
CA GLY A 369 80.81 12.50 -73.42
C GLY A 369 81.25 11.06 -73.72
N LEU A 370 80.30 10.16 -74.04
CA LEU A 370 80.57 8.79 -74.47
C LEU A 370 80.69 8.64 -76.00
N ALA A 371 80.06 9.55 -76.78
CA ALA A 371 79.95 9.48 -78.23
C ALA A 371 81.26 9.81 -78.97
N ALA A 372 82.26 10.40 -78.31
CA ALA A 372 83.57 10.68 -78.91
C ALA A 372 84.36 9.43 -79.33
N ARG A 373 83.86 8.21 -79.04
CA ARG A 373 84.47 6.91 -79.43
C ARG A 373 83.59 6.03 -80.32
N LEU A 374 82.41 6.49 -80.78
CA LEU A 374 81.49 5.70 -81.62
C LEU A 374 81.29 6.33 -83.01
N SER A 375 80.91 5.49 -83.98
CA SER A 375 80.70 5.88 -85.39
C SER A 375 79.55 6.90 -85.56
N PRO A 376 79.61 7.77 -86.60
CA PRO A 376 78.63 8.86 -86.81
C PRO A 376 77.19 8.40 -87.05
N ALA A 377 76.95 7.14 -87.40
CA ALA A 377 75.61 6.57 -87.52
C ALA A 377 74.96 6.29 -86.14
N LEU A 378 75.75 5.91 -85.14
CA LEU A 378 75.26 5.59 -83.79
C LEU A 378 74.88 6.83 -82.97
N SER A 379 75.49 7.98 -83.25
CA SER A 379 75.17 9.24 -82.57
C SER A 379 73.79 9.80 -82.92
N VAL A 380 73.37 9.66 -84.19
CA VAL A 380 72.03 10.05 -84.66
C VAL A 380 70.95 9.20 -83.99
N VAL A 381 71.16 7.87 -83.91
CA VAL A 381 70.24 6.95 -83.23
C VAL A 381 70.16 7.28 -81.73
N ALA A 382 71.28 7.58 -81.08
CA ALA A 382 71.30 7.98 -79.68
C ALA A 382 70.51 9.29 -79.44
N ALA A 383 70.65 10.28 -80.32
CA ALA A 383 69.91 11.56 -80.23
C ALA A 383 68.39 11.36 -80.38
N VAL A 384 67.95 10.58 -81.38
CA VAL A 384 66.53 10.25 -81.59
C VAL A 384 65.96 9.48 -80.39
N THR A 385 66.74 8.55 -79.84
CA THR A 385 66.35 7.78 -78.65
C THR A 385 66.20 8.68 -77.42
N CYS A 386 67.09 9.66 -77.23
CA CYS A 386 66.99 10.63 -76.12
C CYS A 386 65.74 11.53 -76.23
N VAL A 387 65.38 11.97 -77.45
CA VAL A 387 64.14 12.74 -77.69
C VAL A 387 62.90 11.89 -77.45
N ALA A 388 62.90 10.64 -77.90
CA ALA A 388 61.80 9.70 -77.65
C ALA A 388 61.62 9.42 -76.15
N ILE A 389 62.71 9.23 -75.39
CA ILE A 389 62.68 9.07 -73.94
C ILE A 389 62.17 10.35 -73.26
N GLY A 390 62.63 11.54 -73.68
CA GLY A 390 62.13 12.82 -73.16
C GLY A 390 60.62 13.03 -73.41
N LEU A 391 60.12 12.65 -74.58
CA LEU A 391 58.69 12.66 -74.91
C LEU A 391 57.90 11.61 -74.11
N ALA A 392 58.45 10.41 -73.93
CA ALA A 392 57.82 9.38 -73.12
C ALA A 392 57.72 9.80 -71.65
N VAL A 393 58.78 10.39 -71.08
CA VAL A 393 58.80 10.89 -69.70
C VAL A 393 57.83 12.06 -69.52
N THR A 394 57.74 12.99 -70.48
CA THR A 394 56.78 14.11 -70.39
C THR A 394 55.34 13.63 -70.51
N LEU A 395 55.05 12.72 -71.44
CA LEU A 395 53.73 12.07 -71.52
C LEU A 395 53.40 11.30 -70.24
N LEU A 396 54.39 10.60 -69.65
CA LEU A 396 54.23 9.89 -68.39
C LEU A 396 53.90 10.86 -67.24
N VAL A 397 54.64 11.96 -67.10
CA VAL A 397 54.42 12.97 -66.06
C VAL A 397 53.07 13.68 -66.23
N ILE A 398 52.69 14.05 -67.46
CA ILE A 398 51.39 14.65 -67.74
C ILE A 398 50.28 13.65 -67.45
N ASN A 399 50.46 12.37 -67.82
CA ASN A 399 49.48 11.31 -67.55
C ASN A 399 49.34 11.05 -66.05
N ILE A 400 50.43 10.97 -65.29
CA ILE A 400 50.42 10.80 -63.83
C ILE A 400 49.76 12.02 -63.16
N ARG A 401 50.16 13.24 -63.50
CA ARG A 401 49.64 14.47 -62.87
C ARG A 401 48.16 14.69 -63.16
N SER A 402 47.73 14.42 -64.38
CA SER A 402 46.31 14.50 -64.74
C SER A 402 45.48 13.39 -64.08
N LEU A 403 46.02 12.18 -63.94
CA LEU A 403 45.38 11.11 -63.18
C LEU A 403 45.26 11.44 -61.70
N LEU A 404 46.30 12.02 -61.07
CA LEU A 404 46.25 12.49 -59.68
C LEU A 404 45.24 13.63 -59.49
N ARG A 405 45.11 14.54 -60.47
CA ARG A 405 44.09 15.60 -60.44
C ARG A 405 42.68 15.05 -60.60
N ASP A 406 42.45 14.13 -61.53
CA ASP A 406 41.16 13.49 -61.71
C ASP A 406 40.75 12.75 -60.42
N ARG A 407 41.68 12.05 -59.77
CA ARG A 407 41.46 11.42 -58.45
C ARG A 407 41.15 12.46 -57.37
N ALA A 408 41.87 13.58 -57.31
CA ALA A 408 41.59 14.65 -56.34
C ALA A 408 40.20 15.29 -56.54
N LEU A 409 39.73 15.43 -57.78
CA LEU A 409 38.37 15.90 -58.07
C LEU A 409 37.31 14.90 -57.64
N LEU A 410 37.56 13.60 -57.81
CA LEU A 410 36.65 12.55 -57.38
C LEU A 410 36.65 12.34 -55.87
N ASP A 411 37.79 12.49 -55.21
CA ASP A 411 37.89 12.47 -53.74
C ASP A 411 37.09 13.64 -53.14
N ARG A 412 37.23 14.85 -53.71
CA ARG A 412 36.41 16.00 -53.32
C ARG A 412 34.92 15.73 -53.56
N TRP A 413 34.57 15.22 -54.74
CA TRP A 413 33.18 14.89 -55.09
C TRP A 413 32.60 13.81 -54.17
N ALA A 414 33.35 12.76 -53.85
CA ALA A 414 32.96 11.74 -52.88
C ALA A 414 32.76 12.35 -51.48
N GLY A 415 33.58 13.34 -51.11
CA GLY A 415 33.39 14.15 -49.91
C GLY A 415 32.06 14.90 -49.89
N ASP A 416 31.69 15.55 -51.00
CA ASP A 416 30.43 16.31 -51.13
C ASP A 416 29.21 15.35 -51.12
N VAL A 417 29.31 14.23 -51.81
CA VAL A 417 28.24 13.21 -51.90
C VAL A 417 28.02 12.50 -50.55
N THR A 418 29.09 12.17 -49.83
CA THR A 418 28.98 11.59 -48.48
C THR A 418 28.45 12.58 -47.45
N SER A 419 28.68 13.89 -47.64
CA SER A 419 28.06 14.92 -46.81
C SER A 419 26.54 14.99 -47.03
N SER A 420 26.09 14.86 -48.28
CA SER A 420 24.66 14.82 -48.64
C SER A 420 24.01 13.54 -48.10
N LEU A 421 24.67 12.38 -48.22
CA LEU A 421 24.25 11.13 -47.60
C LEU A 421 24.06 11.28 -46.09
N ARG A 422 25.02 11.91 -45.40
CA ARG A 422 24.94 12.14 -43.95
C ARG A 422 23.69 12.94 -43.57
N SER A 423 23.43 14.03 -44.30
CA SER A 423 22.24 14.86 -44.07
C SER A 423 20.96 14.05 -44.22
N VAL A 424 20.84 13.29 -45.32
CA VAL A 424 19.66 12.45 -45.60
C VAL A 424 19.49 11.35 -44.55
N ALA A 425 20.58 10.70 -44.13
CA ALA A 425 20.54 9.65 -43.11
C ALA A 425 20.15 10.20 -41.73
N GLU A 426 20.66 11.36 -41.32
CA GLU A 426 20.28 12.02 -40.07
C GLU A 426 18.81 12.46 -40.08
N GLU A 427 18.31 13.01 -41.19
CA GLU A 427 16.90 13.36 -41.36
C GLU A 427 15.98 12.13 -41.31
N LEU A 428 16.36 11.04 -41.97
CA LEU A 428 15.62 9.78 -41.94
C LEU A 428 15.52 9.24 -40.49
N VAL A 429 16.65 9.16 -39.78
CA VAL A 429 16.67 8.69 -38.39
C VAL A 429 15.80 9.58 -37.51
N ALA A 430 15.93 10.91 -37.61
CA ALA A 430 15.14 11.84 -36.82
C ALA A 430 13.63 11.66 -37.06
N THR A 431 13.22 11.54 -38.33
CA THR A 431 11.81 11.34 -38.70
C THR A 431 11.28 9.99 -38.19
N ARG A 432 12.05 8.92 -38.35
CA ARG A 432 11.67 7.58 -37.88
C ARG A 432 11.53 7.54 -36.36
N VAL A 433 12.44 8.16 -35.61
CA VAL A 433 12.39 8.25 -34.14
C VAL A 433 11.16 9.05 -33.68
N LEU A 434 10.84 10.18 -34.33
CA LEU A 434 9.65 10.97 -34.00
C LEU A 434 8.34 10.20 -34.20
N VAL A 435 8.23 9.48 -35.33
CA VAL A 435 7.08 8.62 -35.59
C VAL A 435 6.98 7.54 -34.51
N ALA A 436 8.10 6.89 -34.16
CA ALA A 436 8.16 5.88 -33.12
C ALA A 436 7.72 6.42 -31.75
N GLU A 437 8.23 7.58 -31.34
CA GLU A 437 7.86 8.24 -30.09
C GLU A 437 6.35 8.48 -30.01
N SER A 438 5.74 8.97 -31.10
CA SER A 438 4.30 9.23 -31.14
C SER A 438 3.45 7.95 -31.02
N VAL A 439 3.88 6.87 -31.68
CA VAL A 439 3.19 5.57 -31.70
C VAL A 439 3.33 4.87 -30.34
N LEU A 440 4.55 4.83 -29.80
CA LEU A 440 4.83 4.23 -28.50
C LEU A 440 4.14 4.99 -27.36
N SER A 441 4.14 6.32 -27.40
CA SER A 441 3.43 7.13 -26.41
C SER A 441 1.93 6.85 -26.41
N LYS A 442 1.30 6.73 -27.58
CA LYS A 442 -0.13 6.40 -27.70
C LYS A 442 -0.44 5.02 -27.14
N ALA A 443 0.40 4.03 -27.45
CA ALA A 443 0.19 2.67 -27.00
C ALA A 443 0.38 2.51 -25.48
N VAL A 444 1.37 3.20 -24.88
CA VAL A 444 1.52 3.28 -23.41
C VAL A 444 0.29 3.95 -22.77
N LEU A 445 -0.23 5.04 -23.36
CA LEU A 445 -1.43 5.70 -22.84
C LEU A 445 -2.67 4.79 -22.89
N ALA A 446 -2.84 4.02 -23.97
CA ALA A 446 -3.95 3.08 -24.08
C ALA A 446 -3.87 1.96 -23.03
N GLN A 447 -2.68 1.41 -22.79
CA GLN A 447 -2.46 0.43 -21.72
C GLN A 447 -2.72 1.05 -20.34
N ASP A 448 -2.27 2.28 -20.12
CA ASP A 448 -2.53 3.01 -18.88
C ASP A 448 -4.02 3.27 -18.63
N GLU A 449 -4.81 3.51 -19.68
CA GLU A 449 -6.25 3.68 -19.54
C GLU A 449 -6.94 2.40 -19.05
N VAL A 450 -6.56 1.25 -19.61
CA VAL A 450 -7.08 -0.07 -19.18
C VAL A 450 -6.74 -0.33 -17.72
N GLU A 451 -5.48 -0.19 -17.34
CA GLU A 451 -5.07 -0.40 -15.93
C GLU A 451 -5.69 0.62 -14.97
N ASN A 452 -5.91 1.86 -15.43
CA ASN A 452 -6.59 2.86 -14.63
C ASN A 452 -8.07 2.50 -14.41
N ALA A 453 -8.75 1.94 -15.41
CA ALA A 453 -10.11 1.45 -15.27
C ALA A 453 -10.19 0.33 -14.22
N GLU A 454 -9.25 -0.63 -14.24
CA GLU A 454 -9.18 -1.71 -13.25
C GLU A 454 -8.94 -1.18 -11.82
N VAL A 455 -7.99 -0.26 -11.64
CA VAL A 455 -7.74 0.35 -10.31
C VAL A 455 -8.94 1.17 -9.85
N SER A 456 -9.57 1.92 -10.77
CA SER A 456 -10.78 2.68 -10.47
C SER A 456 -11.94 1.77 -10.04
N GLU A 457 -12.09 0.61 -10.68
CA GLU A 457 -13.09 -0.40 -10.28
C GLU A 457 -12.82 -0.91 -8.86
N LYS A 458 -11.56 -1.28 -8.54
CA LYS A 458 -11.15 -1.70 -7.20
C LYS A 458 -11.41 -0.61 -6.15
N VAL A 459 -11.02 0.63 -6.41
CA VAL A 459 -11.29 1.77 -5.52
C VAL A 459 -12.79 1.99 -5.34
N SER A 460 -13.59 1.85 -6.42
CA SER A 460 -15.05 1.96 -6.32
C SER A 460 -15.66 0.89 -5.42
N ALA A 461 -15.09 -0.32 -5.40
CA ALA A 461 -15.51 -1.41 -4.53
C ALA A 461 -15.18 -1.10 -3.07
N ILE A 462 -13.97 -0.63 -2.79
CA ILE A 462 -13.56 -0.18 -1.45
C ILE A 462 -14.48 0.96 -0.97
N ASP A 463 -14.76 1.95 -1.83
CA ASP A 463 -15.62 3.08 -1.48
C ASP A 463 -17.08 2.64 -1.23
N ARG A 464 -17.56 1.55 -1.86
CA ARG A 464 -18.86 0.94 -1.53
C ARG A 464 -18.83 0.29 -0.15
N GLU A 465 -17.78 -0.45 0.18
CA GLU A 465 -17.62 -1.10 1.49
C GLU A 465 -17.52 -0.07 2.62
N LEU A 466 -16.73 1.00 2.42
CA LEU A 466 -16.62 2.12 3.37
C LEU A 466 -17.98 2.79 3.64
N ARG A 467 -18.78 3.03 2.60
CA ARG A 467 -20.14 3.58 2.74
C ARG A 467 -21.08 2.64 3.50
N ALA A 468 -20.97 1.33 3.27
CA ALA A 468 -21.74 0.34 4.00
C ALA A 468 -21.40 0.36 5.50
N TYR A 469 -20.11 0.43 5.85
CA TYR A 469 -19.66 0.55 7.23
C TYR A 469 -20.12 1.86 7.89
N ALA A 470 -20.04 3.00 7.19
CA ALA A 470 -20.53 4.28 7.68
C ALA A 470 -22.04 4.23 7.98
N THR A 471 -22.81 3.61 7.07
CA THR A 471 -24.26 3.42 7.26
C THR A 471 -24.56 2.50 8.44
N ALA A 472 -23.79 1.43 8.64
CA ALA A 472 -23.93 0.53 9.78
C ALA A 472 -23.56 1.19 11.12
N ALA A 473 -22.54 2.05 11.14
CA ALA A 473 -22.14 2.80 12.32
C ALA A 473 -23.19 3.83 12.74
N SER A 474 -23.68 4.65 11.79
CA SER A 474 -24.83 5.55 12.02
C SER A 474 -26.06 4.75 12.45
N ARG A 475 -26.26 3.59 11.81
CA ARG A 475 -27.21 2.51 12.14
C ARG A 475 -27.29 2.25 13.66
N ALA A 476 -26.13 1.86 14.19
CA ALA A 476 -25.94 1.45 15.58
C ALA A 476 -26.00 2.62 16.56
N ALA A 477 -25.40 3.77 16.22
CA ALA A 477 -25.47 4.97 17.05
C ALA A 477 -26.92 5.45 17.23
N ALA A 478 -27.71 5.49 16.16
CA ALA A 478 -29.12 5.86 16.22
C ALA A 478 -29.96 4.87 17.05
N ALA A 479 -29.65 3.57 16.99
CA ALA A 479 -30.30 2.57 17.85
C ALA A 479 -29.94 2.78 19.32
N ARG A 480 -28.67 3.01 19.63
CA ARG A 480 -28.20 3.31 20.98
C ARG A 480 -28.88 4.57 21.52
N ASP A 481 -28.92 5.66 20.76
CA ASP A 481 -29.53 6.92 21.23
C ASP A 481 -31.05 6.81 21.43
N ARG A 482 -31.73 5.93 20.67
CA ARG A 482 -33.16 5.66 20.84
C ARG A 482 -33.45 4.80 22.07
N GLU A 483 -32.72 3.70 22.25
CA GLU A 483 -33.05 2.65 23.23
C GLU A 483 -32.38 2.85 24.61
N MET A 484 -31.18 3.45 24.64
CA MET A 484 -30.39 3.62 25.86
C MET A 484 -31.11 4.39 26.97
N PRO A 485 -31.88 5.48 26.70
CA PRO A 485 -32.60 6.19 27.76
C PRO A 485 -33.57 5.28 28.53
N THR A 486 -34.29 4.40 27.83
CA THR A 486 -35.23 3.46 28.44
C THR A 486 -34.50 2.40 29.26
N VAL A 487 -33.38 1.87 28.76
CA VAL A 487 -32.55 0.91 29.50
C VAL A 487 -31.99 1.54 30.78
N ARG A 488 -31.51 2.79 30.72
CA ARG A 488 -30.99 3.53 31.89
C ARG A 488 -32.09 3.80 32.90
N ALA A 489 -33.25 4.28 32.47
CA ALA A 489 -34.39 4.52 33.36
C ALA A 489 -34.84 3.23 34.08
N ALA A 490 -34.86 2.10 33.37
CA ALA A 490 -35.17 0.81 33.97
C ALA A 490 -34.10 0.37 34.98
N LEU A 491 -32.82 0.56 34.64
CA LEU A 491 -31.69 0.23 35.52
C LEU A 491 -31.72 1.06 36.81
N ASP A 492 -32.00 2.36 36.69
CA ASP A 492 -32.10 3.28 37.82
C ASP A 492 -33.29 2.92 38.73
N ALA A 493 -34.43 2.54 38.16
CA ALA A 493 -35.58 2.06 38.92
C ALA A 493 -35.29 0.76 39.68
N VAL A 494 -34.61 -0.21 39.03
CA VAL A 494 -34.20 -1.46 39.68
C VAL A 494 -33.21 -1.20 40.82
N ARG A 495 -32.25 -0.30 40.63
CA ARG A 495 -31.29 0.10 41.68
C ARG A 495 -31.95 0.81 42.84
N ALA A 496 -32.94 1.66 42.57
CA ALA A 496 -33.72 2.30 43.62
C ALA A 496 -34.46 1.29 44.50
N GLU A 497 -35.06 0.27 43.90
CA GLU A 497 -35.72 -0.83 44.61
C GLU A 497 -34.76 -1.74 45.40
N LEU A 498 -33.50 -1.81 45.00
CA LEU A 498 -32.43 -2.48 45.74
C LEU A 498 -31.87 -1.63 46.89
N GLY A 499 -32.31 -0.38 47.04
CA GLY A 499 -31.76 0.56 48.03
C GLY A 499 -30.37 1.11 47.66
N GLU A 500 -30.00 1.00 46.37
CA GLU A 500 -28.72 1.43 45.81
C GLU A 500 -28.85 2.74 45.01
N ALA A 501 -29.89 3.51 45.31
CA ALA A 501 -30.12 4.81 44.68
C ALA A 501 -28.94 5.76 44.97
N GLY A 502 -28.08 5.93 43.98
CA GLY A 502 -27.20 7.09 43.85
C GLY A 502 -25.92 7.06 44.68
N THR A 503 -24.89 6.40 44.15
CA THR A 503 -23.60 7.09 43.99
C THR A 503 -23.38 7.19 42.48
N PRO A 504 -23.15 8.40 41.92
CA PRO A 504 -22.73 8.50 40.53
C PRO A 504 -21.49 7.62 40.37
N ALA A 505 -21.48 6.78 39.34
CA ALA A 505 -20.23 6.17 38.89
C ALA A 505 -19.25 7.33 38.70
N ALA A 506 -18.14 7.30 39.43
CA ALA A 506 -17.01 8.17 39.19
C ALA A 506 -16.46 7.84 37.79
N GLY A 507 -17.11 8.40 36.77
CA GLY A 507 -16.60 8.44 35.41
C GLY A 507 -15.53 9.52 35.37
N ASP A 508 -14.31 9.09 35.08
CA ASP A 508 -13.37 9.78 34.21
C ASP A 508 -13.28 11.30 34.40
N THR A 509 -12.78 11.75 35.55
CA THR A 509 -12.00 12.99 35.55
C THR A 509 -10.62 12.64 34.99
N VAL A 510 -10.53 12.68 33.66
CA VAL A 510 -9.25 12.99 33.01
C VAL A 510 -8.77 14.29 33.63
N SER A 511 -7.63 14.21 34.30
CA SER A 511 -6.90 15.33 34.86
C SER A 511 -6.53 16.31 33.75
N ASP A 512 -7.39 17.28 33.47
CA ASP A 512 -6.98 18.55 32.89
C ASP A 512 -6.29 19.36 33.98
N ALA A 513 -4.98 19.10 34.12
CA ALA A 513 -4.08 19.93 34.90
C ALA A 513 -3.93 21.28 34.18
N LYS A 514 -4.84 22.20 34.50
CA LYS A 514 -4.69 23.63 34.25
C LYS A 514 -3.43 24.13 34.97
N LYS A 515 -2.39 24.40 34.20
CA LYS A 515 -1.16 25.08 34.64
C LYS A 515 -1.18 26.51 34.09
N ASP A 516 -1.85 27.40 34.80
CA ASP A 516 -1.59 28.85 34.75
C ASP A 516 -0.63 29.15 35.92
N GLY A 517 0.45 29.91 35.84
CA GLY A 517 1.11 30.64 34.77
C GLY A 517 2.33 31.32 35.38
N ALA A 518 3.35 31.60 34.58
CA ALA A 518 4.34 32.63 34.88
C ALA A 518 4.65 33.34 33.57
N ALA A 519 4.12 34.56 33.48
CA ALA A 519 4.37 35.50 32.40
C ALA A 519 5.79 36.04 32.51
N GLU A 520 6.50 36.11 31.39
CA GLU A 520 7.49 37.16 31.17
C GLU A 520 7.35 37.68 29.75
N ALA A 521 7.33 39.00 29.68
CA ALA A 521 6.85 39.81 28.57
C ALA A 521 7.91 39.98 27.49
N THR A 522 7.51 40.06 26.21
CA THR A 522 8.01 41.12 25.31
C THR A 522 7.14 41.28 24.05
N GLU A 523 6.62 42.51 23.92
CA GLU A 523 6.33 43.29 22.70
C GLU A 523 5.77 42.66 21.40
N LYS A 524 4.53 43.07 21.12
CA LYS A 524 3.96 43.40 19.78
C LYS A 524 4.56 44.76 19.31
N PRO A 525 4.30 45.30 18.08
CA PRO A 525 3.71 44.78 16.82
C PRO A 525 4.48 45.36 15.56
N PRO A 526 3.93 45.59 14.34
CA PRO A 526 2.66 45.17 13.70
C PRO A 526 2.75 44.67 12.21
N SER A 527 1.70 43.94 11.82
CA SER A 527 1.00 43.81 10.51
C SER A 527 1.52 44.43 9.20
N ARG A 528 1.38 43.67 8.10
CA ARG A 528 0.68 44.00 6.80
C ARG A 528 0.83 42.78 5.85
N SER A 529 -0.24 42.08 5.45
CA SER A 529 -1.14 42.32 4.29
C SER A 529 -0.42 42.56 2.96
N GLY A 530 -0.69 41.70 1.96
CA GLY A 530 -0.39 41.99 0.56
C GLY A 530 -0.33 40.73 -0.31
N ASP A 531 -1.42 40.48 -1.03
CA ASP A 531 -1.54 39.58 -2.18
C ASP A 531 -0.45 39.82 -3.24
N ALA A 532 -0.11 38.80 -4.03
CA ALA A 532 -0.49 38.72 -5.45
C ALA A 532 0.32 37.66 -6.21
N ASP A 533 -0.40 37.01 -7.11
CA ASP A 533 0.02 36.18 -8.23
C ASP A 533 1.22 36.70 -9.02
N ALA A 534 2.03 35.78 -9.58
CA ALA A 534 2.40 35.82 -10.99
C ALA A 534 3.12 34.53 -11.42
N ALA A 535 2.59 33.95 -12.49
CA ALA A 535 3.29 33.02 -13.37
C ALA A 535 4.42 33.73 -14.15
N GLY A 536 5.41 32.98 -14.62
CA GLY A 536 6.26 33.42 -15.73
C GLY A 536 7.73 32.98 -15.65
N ALA A 537 8.07 32.02 -16.51
CA ALA A 537 9.28 31.93 -17.34
C ALA A 537 10.66 32.38 -16.79
N SER A 538 11.57 31.41 -16.74
CA SER A 538 13.01 31.49 -17.11
C SER A 538 13.41 30.05 -17.48
N GLU A 539 13.71 29.64 -18.73
CA GLU A 539 14.85 30.03 -19.58
C GLU A 539 16.08 30.50 -18.80
N SER A 540 17.02 29.58 -18.55
CA SER A 540 18.38 29.62 -19.11
C SER A 540 19.33 28.68 -18.36
N LEU A 541 20.04 27.84 -19.14
CA LEU A 541 21.45 27.45 -18.97
C LEU A 541 21.91 26.89 -17.60
N VAL A 542 22.12 25.57 -17.52
CA VAL A 542 23.45 24.90 -17.57
C VAL A 542 23.26 23.49 -18.11
#